data_AF-A0A7H4GND5-F1
#
_entry.id   AF-A0A7H4GND5-F1
#
_cell.length_a   1.000
_cell.length_b   1.000
_cell.length_c   1.000
_cell.angle_alpha   90.00
_cell.angle_beta   90.00
_cell.angle_gamma   90.00
#
_symmetry.space_group_name_H-M   'P 1'
#
loop_
_entity.id
_entity.type
_entity.pdbx_description
1 polymer ?
#
loop_
_entity_poly.entity_id
_entity_poly.type
_entity_poly.pdbx_seq_one_letter_code
_entity_poly.pdbx_strand_id
1 'polypeptide(L)'
;MAIDTKFPDASKSGFFGEIVGGVIGITILVEYFVNLATFSFWVELILQPVLVILTVLLVVSERNDDSRMVKTTIGTIFILFAAFLIVYSIRELLMAPAQADIRFHALQIVWPILLTLWVLPLIYALAVISGYQMAFLRVSQSQDESSGAWKSRLGMILAFGIRLKWIREAEKGGIVHLARAKSVWQAYRAGREIVSEKLSETRRENEYQENLIRFAGSEEVDGEGRPLDKREFRETVAALNWLYTCHSGWYSREPQGYKADLLARLGDDFSMHGLSKPSGITMHVFEDGRRWYAWRRTPCGRHFAIGAGGPPPDQWLYDGPEPPSDFPGMGPEWGDAPFADEFAPNWFD
;
A
#
# COMPACT_ATOMS: atom_id res chain seq x y z
N MET A 1 -0.67 -21.57 17.75
CA MET A 1 -2.02 -21.24 17.28
C MET A 1 -2.07 -19.73 17.13
N ALA A 2 -1.63 -19.23 15.98
CA ALA A 2 -1.55 -17.80 15.72
C ALA A 2 -2.96 -17.29 15.43
N ILE A 3 -3.46 -16.40 16.28
CA ILE A 3 -4.64 -15.61 15.95
C ILE A 3 -4.14 -14.56 14.95
N ASP A 4 -4.14 -14.93 13.67
CA ASP A 4 -3.93 -13.99 12.58
C ASP A 4 -5.20 -13.11 12.49
N THR A 5 -5.23 -12.13 13.37
CA THR A 5 -6.24 -11.10 13.38
C THR A 5 -5.91 -10.16 12.21
N LYS A 6 -6.86 -9.95 11.30
CA LYS A 6 -6.81 -8.92 10.23
C LYS A 6 -6.76 -7.48 10.79
N PHE A 7 -6.12 -7.22 11.92
CA PHE A 7 -5.77 -5.87 12.35
C PHE A 7 -4.73 -5.16 11.43
N PRO A 8 -3.83 -5.86 10.69
CA PRO A 8 -2.88 -5.20 9.79
C PRO A 8 -3.56 -4.55 8.56
N ASP A 9 -4.67 -5.12 8.08
CA ASP A 9 -5.31 -4.69 6.82
C ASP A 9 -6.16 -3.44 6.93
N ALA A 10 -6.41 -2.90 8.13
CA ALA A 10 -7.14 -1.64 8.32
C ALA A 10 -6.42 -0.37 7.84
N SER A 11 -5.36 -0.54 7.06
CA SER A 11 -4.46 0.49 6.54
C SER A 11 -4.81 0.95 5.13
N LYS A 12 -5.62 0.22 4.35
CA LYS A 12 -6.03 0.67 3.00
C LYS A 12 -7.04 1.80 3.11
N SER A 13 -6.82 2.90 2.38
CA SER A 13 -7.84 3.93 2.17
C SER A 13 -9.05 3.28 1.51
N GLY A 14 -10.12 3.06 2.27
CA GLY A 14 -11.28 2.29 1.82
C GLY A 14 -11.52 0.97 2.56
N PHE A 15 -10.60 0.47 3.40
CA PHE A 15 -10.82 -0.77 4.18
C PHE A 15 -12.05 -0.67 5.07
N PHE A 16 -12.22 0.46 5.77
CA PHE A 16 -13.45 0.70 6.52
C PHE A 16 -14.65 0.79 5.59
N GLY A 17 -14.56 1.44 4.42
CA GLY A 17 -15.66 1.52 3.46
C GLY A 17 -16.06 0.17 2.84
N GLU A 18 -15.10 -0.70 2.53
CA GLU A 18 -15.31 -2.04 1.97
C GLU A 18 -15.84 -3.02 3.03
N ILE A 19 -15.33 -2.96 4.26
CA ILE A 19 -15.88 -3.73 5.39
C ILE A 19 -17.26 -3.21 5.78
N VAL A 20 -17.46 -1.89 5.77
CA VAL A 20 -18.77 -1.26 5.97
C VAL A 20 -19.73 -1.77 4.89
N GLY A 21 -19.36 -1.73 3.60
CA GLY A 21 -20.25 -2.18 2.52
C GLY A 21 -20.61 -3.68 2.59
N GLY A 22 -19.61 -4.55 2.82
CA GLY A 22 -19.81 -6.00 2.82
C GLY A 22 -20.39 -6.55 4.12
N VAL A 23 -19.84 -6.16 5.27
CA VAL A 23 -20.23 -6.69 6.59
C VAL A 23 -21.53 -6.05 7.07
N ILE A 24 -21.73 -4.74 6.90
CA ILE A 24 -22.97 -4.09 7.37
C ILE A 24 -24.17 -4.55 6.56
N GLY A 25 -24.02 -4.81 5.25
CA GLY A 25 -25.12 -5.37 4.45
C GLY A 25 -25.60 -6.71 5.00
N ILE A 26 -24.68 -7.63 5.28
CA ILE A 26 -25.02 -8.97 5.80
C ILE A 26 -25.47 -8.90 7.26
N THR A 27 -24.78 -8.13 8.10
CA THR A 27 -25.14 -7.96 9.51
C THR A 27 -26.51 -7.31 9.67
N ILE A 28 -26.83 -6.24 8.91
CA ILE A 28 -28.17 -5.64 8.91
C ILE A 28 -29.22 -6.66 8.47
N LEU A 29 -28.95 -7.46 7.43
CA LEU A 29 -29.90 -8.48 6.97
C LEU A 29 -30.13 -9.59 8.01
N VAL A 30 -29.07 -10.02 8.71
CA VAL A 30 -29.16 -11.02 9.79
C VAL A 30 -29.85 -10.42 11.02
N GLU A 31 -29.55 -9.17 11.38
CA GLU A 31 -30.12 -8.51 12.55
C GLU A 31 -31.60 -8.14 12.33
N TYR A 32 -31.96 -7.76 11.10
CA TYR A 32 -33.34 -7.63 10.64
C TYR A 32 -34.07 -8.98 10.65
N PHE A 33 -33.40 -10.05 10.21
CA PHE A 33 -33.93 -11.41 10.24
C PHE A 33 -34.28 -11.87 11.67
N VAL A 34 -33.41 -11.60 12.64
CA VAL A 34 -33.63 -12.01 14.04
C VAL A 34 -34.72 -11.18 14.73
N ASN A 35 -34.88 -9.89 14.36
CA ASN A 35 -35.75 -8.98 15.12
C ASN A 35 -37.13 -8.69 14.50
N LEU A 36 -37.31 -8.77 13.18
CA LEU A 36 -38.55 -8.28 12.56
C LEU A 36 -39.56 -9.34 12.14
N ALA A 37 -39.11 -10.55 11.83
CA ALA A 37 -40.00 -11.61 11.39
C ALA A 37 -40.27 -12.55 12.58
N THR A 38 -41.33 -12.26 13.34
CA THR A 38 -41.86 -13.23 14.31
C THR A 38 -42.44 -14.42 13.56
N PHE A 39 -41.58 -15.37 13.21
CA PHE A 39 -41.99 -16.64 12.61
C PHE A 39 -42.61 -17.55 13.67
N SER A 40 -43.38 -18.56 13.22
CA SER A 40 -43.80 -19.62 14.14
C SER A 40 -42.56 -20.28 14.75
N PHE A 41 -42.63 -20.64 16.03
CA PHE A 41 -41.53 -21.25 16.79
C PHE A 41 -40.79 -22.36 16.02
N TRP A 42 -41.52 -23.22 15.31
CA TRP A 42 -40.93 -24.32 14.52
C TRP A 42 -40.10 -23.85 13.32
N VAL A 43 -40.52 -22.78 12.66
CA VAL A 43 -39.79 -22.20 11.53
C VAL A 43 -38.53 -21.52 12.05
N GLU A 44 -38.63 -20.77 13.15
CA GLU A 44 -37.48 -20.08 13.74
C GLU A 44 -36.41 -21.08 14.23
N LEU A 45 -36.82 -22.17 14.87
CA LEU A 45 -35.94 -23.24 15.36
C LEU A 45 -35.10 -23.88 14.26
N ILE A 46 -35.61 -23.99 13.04
CA ILE A 46 -34.89 -24.54 11.89
C ILE A 46 -34.08 -23.46 11.18
N LEU A 47 -34.62 -22.25 11.09
CA LEU A 47 -34.05 -21.19 10.29
C LEU A 47 -32.78 -20.58 10.92
N GLN A 48 -32.75 -20.43 12.24
CA GLN A 48 -31.57 -19.95 12.96
C GLN A 48 -30.30 -20.81 12.73
N PRO A 49 -30.32 -22.15 12.93
CA PRO A 49 -29.13 -22.97 12.69
C PRO A 49 -28.73 -22.99 11.21
N VAL A 50 -29.69 -22.96 10.28
CA VAL A 50 -29.39 -22.85 8.83
C VAL A 50 -28.66 -21.55 8.51
N LEU A 51 -29.11 -20.42 9.06
CA LEU A 51 -28.44 -19.13 8.86
C LEU A 51 -27.05 -19.07 9.49
N VAL A 52 -26.87 -19.68 10.66
CA VAL A 52 -25.54 -19.80 11.29
C VAL A 52 -24.59 -20.58 10.38
N ILE A 53 -25.03 -21.73 9.83
CA ILE A 53 -24.24 -22.54 8.90
C ILE A 53 -23.90 -21.73 7.64
N LEU A 54 -24.87 -21.04 7.04
CA LEU A 54 -24.65 -20.23 5.85
C LEU A 54 -23.68 -19.07 6.10
N THR A 55 -23.78 -18.42 7.26
CA THR A 55 -22.88 -17.31 7.66
C THR A 55 -21.46 -17.81 7.88
N VAL A 56 -21.29 -18.94 8.57
CA VAL A 56 -19.97 -19.57 8.75
C VAL A 56 -19.37 -19.97 7.41
N LEU A 57 -20.16 -20.58 6.52
CA LEU A 57 -19.71 -20.99 5.19
C LEU A 57 -19.26 -19.77 4.36
N LEU A 58 -19.98 -18.66 4.45
CA LEU A 58 -19.62 -17.40 3.80
C LEU A 58 -18.28 -16.86 4.33
N VAL A 59 -18.13 -16.73 5.65
CA VAL A 59 -16.91 -16.22 6.29
C VAL A 59 -15.69 -17.11 5.99
N VAL A 60 -15.88 -18.44 5.99
CA VAL A 60 -14.82 -19.38 5.62
C VAL A 60 -14.47 -19.24 4.14
N SER A 61 -15.46 -19.07 3.26
CA SER A 61 -15.21 -18.87 1.83
C SER A 61 -14.43 -17.58 1.56
N GLU A 62 -14.63 -16.51 2.33
CA GLU A 62 -13.86 -15.27 2.22
C GLU A 62 -12.36 -15.44 2.50
N ARG A 63 -11.96 -16.49 3.22
CA ARG A 63 -10.54 -16.75 3.54
C ARG A 63 -9.78 -17.50 2.45
N ASN A 64 -10.46 -18.15 1.51
CA ASN A 64 -9.84 -18.90 0.42
C ASN A 64 -10.25 -18.33 -0.95
N ASP A 65 -9.26 -17.90 -1.74
CA ASP A 65 -9.48 -17.30 -3.07
C ASP A 65 -10.07 -18.28 -4.11
N ASP A 66 -9.90 -19.58 -3.91
CA ASP A 66 -10.43 -20.64 -4.77
C ASP A 66 -11.97 -20.84 -4.67
N SER A 67 -12.64 -20.16 -3.74
CA SER A 67 -14.06 -20.41 -3.42
C SER A 67 -15.05 -19.47 -4.13
N ARG A 68 -14.68 -18.88 -5.27
CA ARG A 68 -15.47 -17.80 -5.90
C ARG A 68 -16.93 -18.21 -6.20
N MET A 69 -17.15 -19.45 -6.63
CA MET A 69 -18.50 -19.95 -6.95
C MET A 69 -19.40 -20.11 -5.71
N VAL A 70 -18.80 -20.50 -4.58
CA VAL A 70 -19.49 -20.63 -3.28
C VAL A 70 -19.93 -19.24 -2.78
N LYS A 71 -19.06 -18.24 -2.90
CA LYS A 71 -19.35 -16.84 -2.55
C LYS A 71 -20.57 -16.31 -3.31
N THR A 72 -20.59 -16.47 -4.63
CA THR A 72 -21.70 -15.96 -5.46
C THR A 72 -23.01 -16.69 -5.18
N THR A 73 -22.97 -18.01 -4.97
CA THR A 73 -24.18 -18.82 -4.73
C THR A 73 -24.81 -18.48 -3.38
N ILE A 74 -24.01 -18.45 -2.31
CA ILE A 74 -24.50 -18.09 -0.98
C ILE A 74 -25.00 -16.64 -0.97
N GLY A 75 -24.25 -15.71 -1.59
CA GLY A 75 -24.68 -14.32 -1.71
C GLY A 75 -26.01 -14.17 -2.43
N THR A 76 -26.24 -14.93 -3.51
CA THR A 76 -27.51 -14.92 -4.24
C THR A 76 -28.66 -15.46 -3.39
N ILE A 77 -28.43 -16.53 -2.61
CA ILE A 77 -29.43 -17.07 -1.68
C ILE A 77 -29.80 -16.01 -0.64
N PHE A 78 -28.82 -15.32 -0.04
CA PHE A 78 -29.08 -14.23 0.89
C PHE A 78 -29.90 -13.10 0.27
N ILE A 79 -29.62 -12.71 -0.97
CA ILE A 79 -30.38 -11.66 -1.68
C ILE A 79 -31.82 -12.09 -1.95
N LEU A 80 -32.04 -13.30 -2.46
CA LEU A 80 -33.38 -13.82 -2.72
C LEU A 80 -34.19 -13.94 -1.42
N PHE A 81 -33.52 -14.35 -0.34
CA PHE A 81 -34.16 -14.46 0.97
C PHE A 81 -34.49 -13.08 1.55
N ALA A 82 -33.58 -12.11 1.45
CA ALA A 82 -33.83 -10.72 1.82
C ALA A 82 -35.01 -10.13 1.04
N ALA A 83 -35.09 -10.38 -0.27
CA ALA A 83 -36.21 -9.94 -1.10
C ALA A 83 -37.54 -10.58 -0.69
N PHE A 84 -37.55 -11.89 -0.40
CA PHE A 84 -38.72 -12.59 0.13
C PHE A 84 -39.21 -11.96 1.44
N LEU A 85 -38.29 -11.63 2.36
CA LEU A 85 -38.61 -11.01 3.63
C LEU A 85 -39.21 -9.61 3.45
N ILE A 86 -38.63 -8.78 2.57
CA ILE A 86 -39.20 -7.46 2.27
C ILE A 86 -40.65 -7.61 1.78
N VAL A 87 -40.92 -8.55 0.87
CA VAL A 87 -42.28 -8.82 0.37
C VAL A 87 -43.20 -9.31 1.50
N TYR A 88 -42.71 -10.20 2.36
CA TYR A 88 -43.46 -10.72 3.50
C TYR A 88 -43.79 -9.61 4.51
N SER A 89 -42.81 -8.80 4.90
CA SER A 89 -42.99 -7.67 5.83
C SER A 89 -43.91 -6.59 5.25
N ILE A 90 -43.84 -6.30 3.95
CA ILE A 90 -44.80 -5.40 3.28
C ILE A 90 -46.21 -5.99 3.34
N ARG A 91 -46.37 -7.29 3.08
CA ARG A 91 -47.67 -7.97 3.15
C ARG A 91 -48.24 -7.93 4.57
N GLU A 92 -47.41 -8.19 5.58
CA GLU A 92 -47.82 -8.12 6.99
C GLU A 92 -48.21 -6.71 7.40
N LEU A 93 -47.45 -5.70 6.97
CA LEU A 93 -47.76 -4.28 7.19
C LEU A 93 -49.09 -3.85 6.52
N LEU A 94 -49.37 -4.35 5.31
CA LEU A 94 -50.63 -4.06 4.59
C LEU A 94 -51.84 -4.77 5.20
N MET A 95 -51.63 -5.90 5.87
CA MET A 95 -52.67 -6.68 6.56
C MET A 95 -52.78 -6.34 8.05
N ALA A 96 -51.92 -5.44 8.55
CA ALA A 96 -51.93 -5.01 9.93
C ALA A 96 -53.19 -4.15 10.21
N PRO A 97 -53.87 -4.38 11.35
CA PRO A 97 -55.04 -3.58 11.72
C PRO A 97 -54.66 -2.10 11.86
N ALA A 98 -55.56 -1.18 11.48
CA ALA A 98 -55.34 0.27 11.41
C ALA A 98 -54.94 0.98 12.75
N GLN A 99 -54.79 0.21 13.84
CA GLN A 99 -54.37 0.66 15.17
C GLN A 99 -52.90 0.30 15.46
N ALA A 100 -52.20 -0.35 14.53
CA ALA A 100 -50.78 -0.65 14.69
C ALA A 100 -49.97 0.66 14.78
N ASP A 101 -49.21 0.82 15.87
CA ASP A 101 -48.40 2.00 16.10
C ASP A 101 -47.17 1.95 15.17
N ILE A 102 -47.32 2.53 13.97
CA ILE A 102 -46.31 2.55 12.91
C ILE A 102 -44.94 3.04 13.44
N ARG A 103 -44.93 3.89 14.46
CA ARG A 103 -43.71 4.40 15.12
C ARG A 103 -42.93 3.28 15.82
N PHE A 104 -43.62 2.37 16.49
CA PHE A 104 -43.00 1.25 17.20
C PHE A 104 -42.32 0.28 16.23
N HIS A 105 -43.01 -0.09 15.14
CA HIS A 105 -42.45 -0.97 14.11
C HIS A 105 -41.30 -0.31 13.34
N ALA A 106 -41.37 0.99 13.07
CA ALA A 106 -40.27 1.73 12.46
C ALA A 106 -39.02 1.75 13.37
N LEU A 107 -39.19 1.94 14.68
CA LEU A 107 -38.09 1.90 15.64
C LEU A 107 -37.47 0.49 15.73
N GLN A 108 -38.26 -0.58 15.66
CA GLN A 108 -37.74 -1.96 15.63
C GLN A 108 -36.87 -2.26 14.40
N ILE A 109 -37.17 -1.66 13.24
CA ILE A 109 -36.35 -1.80 12.03
C ILE A 109 -35.04 -0.99 12.14
N VAL A 110 -35.15 0.24 12.65
CA VAL A 110 -34.04 1.19 12.66
C VAL A 110 -33.02 0.90 13.77
N TRP A 111 -33.46 0.33 14.89
CA TRP A 111 -32.61 0.10 16.06
C TRP A 111 -31.42 -0.85 15.79
N PRO A 112 -31.61 -2.02 15.16
CA PRO A 112 -30.52 -2.87 14.66
C PRO A 112 -29.48 -2.15 13.81
N ILE A 113 -29.95 -1.40 12.82
CA ILE A 113 -29.10 -0.66 11.89
C ILE A 113 -28.27 0.38 12.65
N LEU A 114 -28.90 1.10 13.58
CA LEU A 114 -28.21 2.06 14.43
C LEU A 114 -27.16 1.38 15.31
N LEU A 115 -27.47 0.23 15.92
CA LEU A 115 -26.51 -0.52 16.75
C LEU A 115 -25.30 -0.98 15.93
N THR A 116 -25.52 -1.53 14.74
CA THR A 116 -24.44 -1.93 13.82
C THR A 116 -23.60 -0.70 13.39
N LEU A 117 -24.24 0.43 13.10
CA LEU A 117 -23.52 1.67 12.81
C LEU A 117 -22.72 2.19 14.02
N TRP A 118 -23.24 2.01 15.23
CA TRP A 118 -22.57 2.38 16.49
C TRP A 118 -21.34 1.52 16.81
N VAL A 119 -21.25 0.30 16.26
CA VAL A 119 -20.04 -0.53 16.39
C VAL A 119 -18.85 0.10 15.65
N LEU A 120 -19.06 0.82 14.54
CA LEU A 120 -17.97 1.44 13.77
C LEU A 120 -17.15 2.46 14.57
N PRO A 121 -17.73 3.49 15.23
CA PRO A 121 -16.95 4.41 16.05
C PRO A 121 -16.26 3.68 17.22
N LEU A 122 -16.85 2.61 17.75
CA LEU A 122 -16.23 1.79 18.80
C LEU A 122 -14.99 1.06 18.28
N ILE A 123 -15.07 0.40 17.11
CA ILE A 123 -13.91 -0.24 16.47
C ILE A 123 -12.84 0.78 16.15
N TYR A 124 -13.22 1.95 15.64
CA TYR A 124 -12.29 3.04 15.35
C TYR A 124 -11.56 3.51 16.62
N ALA A 125 -12.29 3.74 17.71
CA ALA A 125 -11.71 4.11 19.00
C ALA A 125 -10.75 3.03 19.52
N LEU A 126 -11.12 1.75 19.41
CA LEU A 126 -10.26 0.62 19.78
C LEU A 126 -8.97 0.59 18.94
N ALA A 127 -9.07 0.82 17.63
CA ALA A 127 -7.91 0.86 16.73
C ALA A 127 -6.95 2.00 17.08
N VAL A 128 -7.48 3.17 17.45
CA VAL A 128 -6.67 4.31 17.92
C VAL A 128 -5.96 3.97 19.22
N ILE A 129 -6.67 3.40 20.20
CA ILE A 129 -6.09 3.00 21.49
C ILE A 129 -4.98 1.95 21.28
N SER A 130 -5.27 0.91 20.49
CA SER A 130 -4.32 -0.16 20.18
C SER A 130 -3.08 0.37 19.46
N GLY A 131 -3.25 1.25 18.47
CA GLY A 131 -2.13 1.88 17.77
C GLY A 131 -1.23 2.68 18.70
N TYR A 132 -1.81 3.44 19.65
CA TYR A 132 -1.02 4.16 20.65
C TYR A 132 -0.29 3.23 21.61
N GLN A 133 -0.92 2.12 22.05
CA GLN A 133 -0.25 1.13 22.90
C GLN A 133 1.01 0.58 22.22
N MET A 134 0.92 0.20 20.94
CA MET A 134 2.07 -0.30 20.17
C MET A 134 3.14 0.78 19.97
N ALA A 135 2.73 2.00 19.64
CA ALA A 135 3.65 3.13 19.50
C ALA A 135 4.38 3.45 20.83
N PHE A 136 3.69 3.34 21.98
CA PHE A 136 4.28 3.57 23.29
C PHE A 136 5.24 2.46 23.71
N LEU A 137 4.93 1.20 23.39
CA LEU A 137 5.84 0.07 23.64
C LEU A 137 7.18 0.28 22.92
N ARG A 138 7.13 0.73 21.66
CA ARG A 138 8.33 1.02 20.88
C ARG A 138 9.16 2.17 21.44
N VAL A 139 8.50 3.23 21.95
CA VAL A 139 9.18 4.33 22.63
C VAL A 139 9.82 3.86 23.94
N SER A 140 9.14 3.03 24.73
CA SER A 140 9.72 2.52 25.98
C SER A 140 10.93 1.62 25.78
N GLN A 141 10.98 0.87 24.67
CA GLN A 141 12.16 0.06 24.33
C GLN A 141 13.39 0.93 23.98
N SER A 142 13.18 2.19 23.59
CA SER A 142 14.24 3.08 23.12
C SER A 142 14.68 4.11 24.17
N GLN A 143 14.09 4.12 25.38
CA GLN A 143 14.42 5.06 26.46
C GLN A 143 15.09 4.35 27.65
N ASP A 144 16.09 5.01 28.23
CA ASP A 144 16.60 4.66 29.55
C ASP A 144 15.60 5.05 30.65
N GLU A 145 15.49 4.20 31.67
CA GLU A 145 14.45 4.13 32.72
C GLU A 145 14.13 5.44 33.48
N SER A 146 14.98 6.47 33.38
CA SER A 146 14.89 7.71 34.18
C SER A 146 14.30 8.93 33.43
N SER A 147 14.03 8.81 32.14
CA SER A 147 13.44 9.88 31.32
C SER A 147 11.91 9.86 31.42
N GLY A 148 11.28 11.01 31.65
CA GLY A 148 9.82 11.13 31.84
C GLY A 148 9.00 10.69 30.63
N ALA A 149 8.79 9.37 30.47
CA ALA A 149 8.16 8.72 29.32
C ALA A 149 6.76 9.25 29.01
N TRP A 150 6.03 9.70 30.04
CA TRP A 150 4.72 10.33 29.86
C TRP A 150 4.78 11.59 28.99
N LYS A 151 5.91 12.32 28.99
CA LYS A 151 6.09 13.55 28.20
C LYS A 151 6.14 13.23 26.71
N SER A 152 6.91 12.21 26.33
CA SER A 152 7.02 11.74 24.95
C SER A 152 5.69 11.16 24.47
N ARG A 153 5.01 10.37 25.32
CA ARG A 153 3.67 9.83 25.03
C ARG A 153 2.65 10.94 24.77
N LEU A 154 2.61 11.96 25.63
CA LEU A 154 1.68 13.09 25.48
C LEU A 154 1.98 13.95 24.25
N GLY A 155 3.26 14.20 23.96
CA GLY A 155 3.66 14.92 22.75
C GLY A 155 3.25 14.19 21.46
N MET A 156 3.38 12.87 21.43
CA MET A 156 2.89 12.04 20.32
C MET A 156 1.37 12.10 20.16
N ILE A 157 0.62 12.00 21.27
CA ILE A 157 -0.84 12.13 21.25
C ILE A 157 -1.26 13.48 20.66
N LEU A 158 -0.60 14.57 21.08
CA LEU A 158 -0.89 15.91 20.56
C LEU A 158 -0.50 16.08 19.09
N ALA A 159 0.58 15.44 18.64
CA ALA A 159 1.03 15.55 17.25
C ALA A 159 0.15 14.77 16.27
N PHE A 160 -0.22 13.54 16.61
CA PHE A 160 -0.95 12.63 15.73
C PHE A 160 -2.47 12.69 15.93
N GLY A 161 -2.94 13.02 17.14
CA GLY A 161 -4.36 13.11 17.48
C GLY A 161 -5.07 11.78 17.31
N ILE A 162 -6.25 11.80 16.69
CA ILE A 162 -7.08 10.60 16.44
C ILE A 162 -6.82 10.04 15.03
N ARG A 163 -5.80 10.52 14.31
CA ARG A 163 -5.56 10.15 12.90
C ARG A 163 -4.80 8.84 12.81
N LEU A 164 -5.51 7.75 12.53
CA LEU A 164 -4.95 6.38 12.51
C LEU A 164 -3.74 6.23 11.58
N LYS A 165 -3.70 6.93 10.44
CA LYS A 165 -2.57 6.94 9.50
C LYS A 165 -1.25 7.25 10.20
N TRP A 166 -1.22 8.30 11.02
CA TRP A 166 0.01 8.77 11.67
C TRP A 166 0.40 7.91 12.87
N ILE A 167 -0.59 7.37 13.60
CA ILE A 167 -0.35 6.46 14.72
C ILE A 167 0.32 5.16 14.23
N ARG A 168 -0.13 4.62 13.09
CA ARG A 168 0.48 3.42 12.48
C ARG A 168 1.82 3.69 11.82
N GLU A 169 2.00 4.86 11.22
CA GLU A 169 3.32 5.24 10.69
C GLU A 169 4.36 5.30 11.81
N ALA A 170 3.93 5.83 12.98
CA ALA A 170 4.70 5.77 14.19
C ALA A 170 5.03 4.31 14.57
N GLU A 171 4.03 3.41 14.56
CA GLU A 171 4.23 1.98 14.82
C GLU A 171 5.30 1.34 13.92
N LYS A 172 5.55 1.83 12.70
CA LYS A 172 6.53 1.23 11.77
C LYS A 172 8.00 1.58 12.05
N GLY A 173 8.30 2.59 12.87
CA GLY A 173 9.67 2.84 13.33
C GLY A 173 10.19 4.27 13.14
N GLY A 174 9.41 5.18 12.57
CA GLY A 174 9.78 6.59 12.41
C GLY A 174 9.88 7.40 13.72
N ILE A 175 9.78 6.78 14.91
CA ILE A 175 9.67 7.45 16.21
C ILE A 175 11.01 7.54 16.97
N VAL A 176 12.14 7.08 16.41
CA VAL A 176 13.40 7.04 17.17
C VAL A 176 13.80 8.44 17.68
N HIS A 177 13.58 9.48 16.88
CA HIS A 177 13.82 10.89 17.28
C HIS A 177 12.84 11.39 18.35
N LEU A 178 11.60 10.90 18.32
CA LEU A 178 10.54 11.19 19.30
C LEU A 178 10.82 10.54 20.66
N ALA A 179 11.44 9.36 20.68
CA ALA A 179 11.80 8.66 21.92
C ALA A 179 12.87 9.39 22.74
N ARG A 180 13.70 10.24 22.13
CA ARG A 180 14.77 10.98 22.83
C ARG A 180 14.33 12.37 23.34
N ALA A 181 13.09 12.77 23.11
CA ALA A 181 12.60 14.10 23.47
C ALA A 181 12.51 14.29 24.99
N LYS A 182 13.08 15.38 25.51
CA LYS A 182 13.13 15.68 26.96
C LYS A 182 11.88 16.40 27.48
N SER A 183 11.01 16.88 26.58
CA SER A 183 9.78 17.61 26.91
C SER A 183 8.61 17.26 25.99
N VAL A 184 7.38 17.50 26.47
CA VAL A 184 6.14 17.33 25.70
C VAL A 184 6.19 18.12 24.40
N TRP A 185 6.70 19.34 24.45
CA TRP A 185 6.75 20.23 23.29
C TRP A 185 7.81 19.80 22.26
N GLN A 186 8.96 19.28 22.71
CA GLN A 186 9.95 18.68 21.81
C GLN A 186 9.37 17.43 21.11
N ALA A 187 8.67 16.57 21.85
CA ALA A 187 8.00 15.41 21.27
C ALA A 187 6.88 15.84 20.30
N TYR A 188 6.06 16.83 20.66
CA TYR A 188 5.04 17.36 19.76
C TYR A 188 5.65 17.88 18.45
N ARG A 189 6.72 18.70 18.52
CA ARG A 189 7.39 19.22 17.31
C ARG A 189 7.97 18.12 16.44
N ALA A 190 8.69 17.16 17.02
CA ALA A 190 9.24 16.04 16.25
C ALA A 190 8.13 15.20 15.59
N GLY A 191 7.00 15.00 16.28
CA GLY A 191 5.84 14.32 15.70
C GLY A 191 5.21 15.11 14.56
N ARG A 192 5.12 16.44 14.69
CA ARG A 192 4.61 17.32 13.63
C ARG A 192 5.54 17.38 12.42
N GLU A 193 6.85 17.31 12.63
CA GLU A 193 7.87 17.27 11.59
C GLU A 193 7.72 16.02 10.71
N ILE A 194 7.59 14.84 11.33
CA ILE A 194 7.30 13.57 10.63
C ILE A 194 6.02 13.68 9.79
N VAL A 195 4.96 14.26 10.37
CA VAL A 195 3.70 14.46 9.65
C VAL A 195 3.89 15.40 8.46
N SER A 196 4.63 16.51 8.61
CA SER A 196 4.87 17.44 7.51
C SER A 196 5.75 16.86 6.42
N GLU A 197 6.78 16.10 6.77
CA GLU A 197 7.67 15.41 5.83
C GLU A 197 6.91 14.37 5.02
N LYS A 198 6.09 13.54 5.67
CA LYS A 198 5.27 12.57 4.94
C LYS A 198 4.18 13.21 4.10
N LEU A 199 3.63 14.34 4.52
CA LEU A 199 2.68 15.11 3.70
C LEU A 199 3.37 15.74 2.49
N SER A 200 4.60 16.24 2.62
CA SER A 200 5.35 16.78 1.48
C SER A 200 5.78 15.69 0.51
N GLU A 201 6.24 14.53 0.99
CA GLU A 201 6.50 13.34 0.16
C GLU A 201 5.25 12.92 -0.62
N THR A 202 4.11 12.76 0.06
CA THR A 202 2.84 12.38 -0.60
C THR A 202 2.43 13.42 -1.65
N ARG A 203 2.61 14.70 -1.36
CA ARG A 203 2.29 15.78 -2.32
C ARG A 203 3.22 15.72 -3.53
N ARG A 204 4.53 15.60 -3.33
CA ARG A 204 5.52 15.46 -4.42
C ARG A 204 5.23 14.25 -5.29
N GLU A 205 4.83 13.13 -4.67
CA GLU A 205 4.44 11.93 -5.42
C GLU A 205 3.17 12.16 -6.23
N ASN A 206 2.13 12.76 -5.65
CA ASN A 206 0.91 13.08 -6.40
C ASN A 206 1.18 14.06 -7.55
N GLU A 207 1.96 15.11 -7.31
CA GLU A 207 2.39 16.08 -8.33
C GLU A 207 3.21 15.38 -9.43
N TYR A 208 4.08 14.44 -9.07
CA TYR A 208 4.83 13.62 -10.02
C TYR A 208 3.90 12.78 -10.90
N GLN A 209 2.92 12.07 -10.29
CA GLN A 209 1.94 11.28 -11.03
C GLN A 209 1.05 12.15 -11.94
N GLU A 210 0.62 13.32 -11.47
CA GLU A 210 -0.12 14.29 -12.29
C GLU A 210 0.71 14.79 -13.46
N ASN A 211 2.00 15.09 -13.23
CA ASN A 211 2.92 15.51 -14.29
C ASN A 211 3.17 14.40 -15.32
N LEU A 212 3.29 13.13 -14.89
CA LEU A 212 3.42 11.99 -15.82
C LEU A 212 2.22 11.90 -16.77
N ILE A 213 1.00 12.14 -16.28
CA ILE A 213 -0.22 12.15 -17.11
C ILE A 213 -0.24 13.40 -18.01
N ARG A 214 0.08 14.57 -17.45
CA ARG A 214 0.00 15.86 -18.13
C ARG A 214 0.98 15.97 -19.30
N PHE A 215 2.21 15.51 -19.13
CA PHE A 215 3.29 15.64 -20.11
C PHE A 215 3.51 14.37 -20.93
N ALA A 216 2.62 13.36 -20.82
CA ALA A 216 2.74 12.12 -21.58
C ALA A 216 2.79 12.39 -23.09
N GLY A 217 3.94 12.09 -23.71
CA GLY A 217 4.16 12.27 -25.15
C GLY A 217 4.50 13.71 -25.56
N SER A 218 4.73 14.62 -24.61
CA SER A 218 5.18 15.98 -24.88
C SER A 218 6.70 16.04 -25.11
N GLU A 219 7.14 16.92 -26.02
CA GLU A 219 8.55 17.25 -26.23
C GLU A 219 9.01 18.46 -25.39
N GLU A 220 8.16 18.94 -24.48
CA GLU A 220 8.49 20.06 -23.60
C GLU A 220 9.64 19.73 -22.64
N VAL A 221 10.49 20.73 -22.40
CA VAL A 221 11.60 20.69 -21.46
C VAL A 221 11.43 21.71 -20.34
N ASP A 222 12.01 21.43 -19.18
CA ASP A 222 12.05 22.37 -18.05
C ASP A 222 13.04 23.53 -18.30
N GLY A 223 13.16 24.44 -17.32
CA GLY A 223 14.07 25.58 -17.40
C GLY A 223 15.56 25.22 -17.46
N GLU A 224 15.92 23.96 -17.20
CA GLU A 224 17.28 23.41 -17.29
C GLU A 224 17.47 22.52 -18.54
N GLY A 225 16.47 22.45 -19.43
CA GLY A 225 16.51 21.66 -20.66
C GLY A 225 16.25 20.17 -20.46
N ARG A 226 15.74 19.75 -19.29
CA ARG A 226 15.38 18.34 -19.01
C ARG A 226 13.97 18.02 -19.50
N PRO A 227 13.73 16.83 -20.07
CA PRO A 227 12.40 16.46 -20.56
C PRO A 227 11.35 16.45 -19.43
N LEU A 228 10.19 17.04 -19.69
CA LEU A 228 9.05 17.00 -18.76
C LEU A 228 8.30 15.66 -18.84
N ASP A 229 8.33 14.98 -19.98
CA ASP A 229 7.89 13.59 -20.10
C ASP A 229 8.89 12.64 -19.44
N LYS A 230 8.57 12.25 -18.19
CA LYS A 230 9.41 11.35 -17.37
C LYS A 230 8.87 9.93 -17.29
N ARG A 231 8.03 9.50 -18.26
CA ARG A 231 7.48 8.14 -18.27
C ARG A 231 8.59 7.09 -18.24
N GLU A 232 8.45 6.12 -17.35
CA GLU A 232 9.39 5.01 -17.13
C GLU A 232 10.80 5.41 -16.67
N PHE A 233 11.03 6.65 -16.21
CA PHE A 233 12.36 7.06 -15.72
C PHE A 233 12.74 6.29 -14.45
N ARG A 234 11.85 6.29 -13.45
CA ARG A 234 12.09 5.62 -12.17
C ARG A 234 12.20 4.11 -12.32
N GLU A 235 11.35 3.51 -13.15
CA GLU A 235 11.34 2.09 -13.48
C GLU A 235 12.64 1.68 -14.17
N THR A 236 13.11 2.50 -15.13
CA THR A 236 14.38 2.28 -15.82
C THR A 236 15.56 2.38 -14.87
N VAL A 237 15.64 3.46 -14.09
CA VAL A 237 16.72 3.68 -13.11
C VAL A 237 16.73 2.56 -12.06
N ALA A 238 15.58 2.13 -11.56
CA ALA A 238 15.47 1.03 -10.60
C ALA A 238 15.95 -0.30 -11.20
N ALA A 239 15.54 -0.62 -12.43
CA ALA A 239 15.97 -1.82 -13.14
C ALA A 239 17.49 -1.84 -13.39
N LEU A 240 18.05 -0.72 -13.84
CA LEU A 240 19.49 -0.57 -14.08
C LEU A 240 20.30 -0.65 -12.78
N ASN A 241 19.86 0.00 -11.70
CA ASN A 241 20.51 -0.12 -10.37
C ASN A 241 20.49 -1.55 -9.83
N TRP A 242 19.38 -2.26 -10.02
CA TRP A 242 19.29 -3.67 -9.62
C TRP A 242 20.23 -4.55 -10.45
N LEU A 243 20.32 -4.32 -11.77
CA LEU A 243 21.26 -5.01 -12.64
C LEU A 243 22.72 -4.75 -12.23
N TYR A 244 23.06 -3.49 -11.88
CA TYR A 244 24.38 -3.14 -11.36
C TYR A 244 24.70 -3.87 -10.05
N THR A 245 23.72 -3.98 -9.16
CA THR A 245 23.85 -4.74 -7.90
C THR A 245 24.14 -6.21 -8.19
N CYS A 246 23.44 -6.79 -9.17
CA CYS A 246 23.69 -8.17 -9.61
C CYS A 246 25.12 -8.33 -10.15
N HIS A 247 25.55 -7.48 -11.08
CA HIS A 247 26.92 -7.49 -11.63
C HIS A 247 27.98 -7.39 -10.53
N SER A 248 27.81 -6.46 -9.59
CA SER A 248 28.72 -6.25 -8.46
C SER A 248 28.81 -7.49 -7.55
N GLY A 249 27.66 -8.12 -7.29
CA GLY A 249 27.58 -9.34 -6.49
C GLY A 249 28.25 -10.55 -7.16
N TRP A 250 28.07 -10.71 -8.48
CA TRP A 250 28.71 -11.79 -9.24
C TRP A 250 30.23 -11.58 -9.36
N TYR A 251 30.67 -10.35 -9.67
CA TYR A 251 32.10 -10.01 -9.74
C TYR A 251 32.81 -10.30 -8.41
N SER A 252 32.17 -10.00 -7.28
CA SER A 252 32.74 -10.26 -5.95
C SER A 252 32.85 -11.76 -5.61
N ARG A 253 32.12 -12.64 -6.31
CA ARG A 253 32.05 -14.08 -6.02
C ARG A 253 32.83 -14.94 -7.00
N GLU A 254 33.03 -14.47 -8.23
CA GLU A 254 33.66 -15.24 -9.29
C GLU A 254 34.89 -14.53 -9.87
N PRO A 255 36.01 -15.24 -10.10
CA PRO A 255 37.24 -14.65 -10.62
C PRO A 255 37.18 -14.23 -12.10
N GLN A 256 36.06 -14.48 -12.79
CA GLN A 256 35.89 -14.26 -14.23
C GLN A 256 35.33 -12.87 -14.58
N GLY A 257 35.12 -11.99 -13.60
CA GLY A 257 34.62 -10.63 -13.83
C GLY A 257 33.11 -10.56 -14.12
N TYR A 258 32.69 -9.54 -14.85
CA TYR A 258 31.31 -9.29 -15.24
C TYR A 258 30.78 -10.31 -16.25
N LYS A 259 29.47 -10.58 -16.20
CA LYS A 259 28.84 -11.68 -16.93
C LYS A 259 28.08 -11.20 -18.17
N ALA A 260 28.57 -11.57 -19.35
CA ALA A 260 27.94 -11.21 -20.64
C ALA A 260 26.54 -11.84 -20.82
N ASP A 261 26.27 -12.96 -20.16
CA ASP A 261 25.00 -13.68 -20.21
C ASP A 261 24.06 -13.34 -19.04
N LEU A 262 24.39 -12.35 -18.20
CA LEU A 262 23.61 -12.05 -17.00
C LEU A 262 22.16 -11.70 -17.32
N LEU A 263 21.93 -10.82 -18.29
CA LEU A 263 20.58 -10.42 -18.71
C LEU A 263 19.75 -11.63 -19.17
N ALA A 264 20.38 -12.55 -19.91
CA ALA A 264 19.75 -13.79 -20.36
C ALA A 264 19.43 -14.74 -19.19
N ARG A 265 20.34 -14.86 -18.20
CA ARG A 265 20.12 -15.65 -16.97
C ARG A 265 18.96 -15.12 -16.14
N LEU A 266 18.75 -13.80 -16.14
CA LEU A 266 17.64 -13.13 -15.47
C LEU A 266 16.34 -13.18 -16.28
N GLY A 267 16.39 -13.70 -17.52
CA GLY A 267 15.23 -13.86 -18.40
C GLY A 267 14.65 -12.53 -18.91
N ASP A 268 15.42 -11.45 -18.84
CA ASP A 268 14.97 -10.07 -19.14
C ASP A 268 13.68 -9.67 -18.37
N ASP A 269 13.50 -10.20 -17.16
CA ASP A 269 12.32 -9.95 -16.33
C ASP A 269 12.54 -8.85 -15.31
N PHE A 270 12.10 -7.64 -15.66
CA PHE A 270 12.11 -6.47 -14.78
C PHE A 270 10.69 -6.04 -14.38
N SER A 271 9.73 -6.96 -14.40
CA SER A 271 8.34 -6.67 -14.00
C SER A 271 8.22 -6.22 -12.54
N MET A 272 9.11 -6.70 -11.65
CA MET A 272 9.21 -6.22 -10.27
C MET A 272 9.64 -4.76 -10.16
N HIS A 273 10.27 -4.21 -11.20
CA HIS A 273 10.69 -2.80 -11.30
C HIS A 273 9.75 -1.96 -12.17
N GLY A 274 8.61 -2.52 -12.61
CA GLY A 274 7.60 -1.79 -13.39
C GLY A 274 7.81 -1.80 -14.90
N LEU A 275 8.80 -2.52 -15.42
CA LEU A 275 9.04 -2.62 -16.87
C LEU A 275 8.28 -3.79 -17.50
N SER A 276 7.79 -3.59 -18.73
CA SER A 276 7.16 -4.63 -19.55
C SER A 276 8.19 -5.67 -20.04
N LYS A 277 7.72 -6.79 -20.61
CA LYS A 277 8.58 -7.78 -21.31
C LYS A 277 8.40 -7.65 -22.83
N PRO A 278 9.47 -7.54 -23.64
CA PRO A 278 10.87 -7.40 -23.22
C PRO A 278 11.13 -6.06 -22.53
N SER A 279 12.17 -6.00 -21.68
CA SER A 279 12.46 -4.80 -20.88
C SER A 279 12.98 -3.63 -21.71
N GLY A 280 13.59 -3.93 -22.87
CA GLY A 280 14.27 -2.95 -23.71
C GLY A 280 15.66 -2.56 -23.19
N ILE A 281 16.18 -3.25 -22.17
CA ILE A 281 17.56 -3.09 -21.70
C ILE A 281 18.51 -3.80 -22.66
N THR A 282 19.54 -3.10 -23.09
CA THR A 282 20.66 -3.66 -23.83
C THR A 282 21.88 -3.67 -22.92
N MET A 283 22.63 -4.77 -22.90
CA MET A 283 23.79 -4.96 -22.02
C MET A 283 25.01 -5.37 -22.84
N HIS A 284 26.15 -4.78 -22.51
CA HIS A 284 27.43 -5.03 -23.14
C HIS A 284 28.48 -5.29 -22.06
N VAL A 285 29.31 -6.31 -22.28
CA VAL A 285 30.47 -6.63 -21.43
C VAL A 285 31.68 -6.63 -22.35
N PHE A 286 32.75 -5.97 -21.90
CA PHE A 286 34.00 -5.87 -22.67
C PHE A 286 34.67 -7.24 -22.75
N GLU A 287 35.51 -7.46 -23.78
CA GLU A 287 36.11 -8.77 -24.06
C GLU A 287 36.91 -9.35 -22.87
N ASP A 288 37.49 -8.48 -22.04
CA ASP A 288 38.25 -8.87 -20.85
C ASP A 288 37.40 -9.19 -19.61
N GLY A 289 36.08 -8.98 -19.67
CA GLY A 289 35.14 -9.16 -18.57
C GLY A 289 35.30 -8.15 -17.42
N ARG A 290 36.15 -7.12 -17.54
CA ARG A 290 36.45 -6.15 -16.49
C ARG A 290 35.63 -4.87 -16.59
N ARG A 291 34.94 -4.67 -17.71
CA ARG A 291 34.06 -3.53 -17.94
C ARG A 291 32.73 -3.99 -18.48
N TRP A 292 31.69 -3.25 -18.15
CA TRP A 292 30.36 -3.49 -18.69
C TRP A 292 29.53 -2.22 -18.63
N TYR A 293 28.48 -2.18 -19.42
CA TYR A 293 27.40 -1.24 -19.25
C TYR A 293 26.10 -1.83 -19.74
N ALA A 294 24.99 -1.30 -19.24
CA ALA A 294 23.67 -1.54 -19.77
C ALA A 294 22.94 -0.23 -19.93
N TRP A 295 22.11 -0.14 -20.96
CA TRP A 295 21.32 1.05 -21.25
C TRP A 295 19.91 0.68 -21.68
N ARG A 296 18.99 1.62 -21.52
CA ARG A 296 17.60 1.50 -21.96
C ARG A 296 17.10 2.84 -22.49
N ARG A 297 16.33 2.77 -23.57
CA ARG A 297 15.57 3.91 -24.11
C ARG A 297 14.18 3.97 -23.47
N THR A 298 13.80 5.13 -22.93
CA THR A 298 12.48 5.39 -22.36
C THR A 298 11.46 5.79 -23.45
N PRO A 299 10.15 5.82 -23.15
CA PRO A 299 9.11 6.22 -24.10
C PRO A 299 9.28 7.63 -24.69
N CYS A 300 9.88 8.57 -23.94
CA CYS A 300 10.19 9.92 -24.45
C CYS A 300 11.49 9.99 -25.27
N GLY A 301 12.17 8.85 -25.44
CA GLY A 301 13.38 8.74 -26.25
C GLY A 301 14.69 9.04 -25.53
N ARG A 302 14.65 9.31 -24.22
CA ARG A 302 15.83 9.48 -23.38
C ARG A 302 16.51 8.13 -23.12
N HIS A 303 17.84 8.11 -23.07
CA HIS A 303 18.64 6.92 -22.79
C HIS A 303 19.27 7.03 -21.41
N PHE A 304 18.97 6.05 -20.56
CA PHE A 304 19.62 5.88 -19.27
C PHE A 304 20.60 4.72 -19.37
N ALA A 305 21.82 4.89 -18.84
CA ALA A 305 22.78 3.80 -18.77
C ALA A 305 23.55 3.78 -17.45
N ILE A 306 23.90 2.57 -17.02
CA ILE A 306 24.76 2.30 -15.88
C ILE A 306 25.86 1.34 -16.29
N GLY A 307 27.03 1.47 -15.70
CA GLY A 307 28.11 0.53 -15.96
C GLY A 307 29.24 0.61 -14.95
N ALA A 308 30.30 -0.13 -15.26
CA ALA A 308 31.56 -0.09 -14.54
C ALA A 308 32.74 -0.15 -15.52
N GLY A 309 33.76 0.67 -15.29
CA GLY A 309 35.03 0.68 -16.00
C GLY A 309 36.12 -0.17 -15.32
N GLY A 310 35.86 -0.66 -14.10
CA GLY A 310 36.76 -1.48 -13.31
C GLY A 310 36.05 -2.36 -12.28
N PRO A 311 36.81 -2.91 -11.30
CA PRO A 311 36.27 -3.74 -10.23
C PRO A 311 35.29 -2.94 -9.34
N PRO A 312 34.18 -3.55 -8.88
CA PRO A 312 33.24 -2.87 -8.00
C PRO A 312 33.85 -2.58 -6.61
N PRO A 313 33.46 -1.48 -5.94
CA PRO A 313 32.49 -0.50 -6.39
C PRO A 313 33.09 0.48 -7.42
N ASP A 314 32.47 0.59 -8.60
CA ASP A 314 32.89 1.48 -9.69
C ASP A 314 31.67 1.80 -10.56
N GLN A 315 30.77 2.64 -10.05
CA GLN A 315 29.50 2.94 -10.71
C GLN A 315 29.65 4.15 -11.62
N TRP A 316 29.24 4.00 -12.87
CA TRP A 316 29.15 5.09 -13.83
C TRP A 316 27.71 5.23 -14.29
N LEU A 317 27.23 6.47 -14.32
CA LEU A 317 25.86 6.80 -14.70
C LEU A 317 25.89 7.63 -15.98
N TYR A 318 24.90 7.43 -16.82
CA TYR A 318 24.72 8.19 -18.06
C TYR A 318 23.25 8.47 -18.28
N ASP A 319 22.97 9.67 -18.78
CA ASP A 319 21.64 10.12 -19.14
C ASP A 319 21.70 11.11 -20.31
N GLY A 320 21.26 10.69 -21.48
CA GLY A 320 21.35 11.50 -22.69
C GLY A 320 20.37 11.16 -23.80
N PRO A 321 20.40 11.91 -24.91
CA PRO A 321 19.51 11.72 -26.05
C PRO A 321 19.85 10.48 -26.89
N GLU A 322 21.10 10.03 -26.86
CA GLU A 322 21.61 8.89 -27.63
C GLU A 322 22.11 7.80 -26.67
N PRO A 323 22.20 6.53 -27.10
CA PRO A 323 22.83 5.50 -26.27
C PRO A 323 24.34 5.76 -26.12
N PRO A 324 24.98 5.32 -25.01
CA PRO A 324 26.43 5.40 -24.87
C PRO A 324 27.14 4.66 -26.02
N SER A 325 28.20 5.27 -26.53
CA SER A 325 28.96 4.76 -27.67
C SER A 325 30.15 3.89 -27.26
N ASP A 326 30.71 4.14 -26.07
CA ASP A 326 31.85 3.43 -25.53
C ASP A 326 31.64 2.99 -24.07
N PHE A 327 32.58 2.22 -23.53
CA PHE A 327 32.54 1.73 -22.16
C PHE A 327 32.90 2.83 -21.14
N PRO A 328 32.40 2.71 -19.90
CA PRO A 328 32.78 3.62 -18.83
C PRO A 328 34.30 3.67 -18.62
N GLY A 329 34.83 4.88 -18.39
CA GLY A 329 36.26 5.14 -18.29
C GLY A 329 37.03 5.04 -19.63
N MET A 330 36.34 4.92 -20.77
CA MET A 330 36.91 5.13 -22.11
C MET A 330 36.20 6.29 -22.82
N GLY A 331 34.86 6.23 -22.86
CA GLY A 331 34.04 7.26 -23.49
C GLY A 331 33.90 8.51 -22.61
N PRO A 332 34.09 9.73 -23.16
CA PRO A 332 33.91 10.97 -22.40
C PRO A 332 32.45 11.20 -21.98
N GLU A 333 31.48 10.51 -22.58
CA GLU A 333 30.06 10.65 -22.28
C GLU A 333 29.67 10.20 -20.86
N TRP A 334 30.49 9.37 -20.22
CA TRP A 334 30.24 8.86 -18.86
C TRP A 334 30.71 9.81 -17.74
N GLY A 335 31.33 10.94 -18.11
CA GLY A 335 31.94 11.89 -17.16
C GLY A 335 33.40 11.56 -16.83
N ASP A 336 33.95 12.26 -15.85
CA ASP A 336 35.38 12.21 -15.52
C ASP A 336 35.73 11.16 -14.44
N ALA A 337 34.75 10.70 -13.66
CA ALA A 337 34.97 9.81 -12.53
C ALA A 337 33.72 8.95 -12.21
N PRO A 338 33.90 7.75 -11.61
CA PRO A 338 32.77 7.00 -11.08
C PRO A 338 32.07 7.77 -9.95
N PHE A 339 30.77 7.52 -9.78
CA PHE A 339 29.90 8.20 -8.81
C PHE A 339 29.78 9.72 -9.03
N ALA A 340 30.04 10.20 -10.25
CA ALA A 340 29.78 11.58 -10.64
C ALA A 340 28.30 11.74 -11.01
N ASP A 341 27.54 12.43 -10.16
CA ASP A 341 26.10 12.65 -10.35
C ASP A 341 25.81 13.75 -11.38
N GLU A 342 26.78 14.62 -11.66
CA GLU A 342 26.65 15.82 -12.51
C GLU A 342 26.26 15.49 -13.96
N PHE A 343 26.64 14.29 -14.44
CA PHE A 343 26.40 13.84 -15.81
C PHE A 343 25.10 13.03 -15.97
N ALA A 344 24.35 12.88 -14.88
CA ALA A 344 23.20 11.99 -14.77
C ALA A 344 22.02 12.67 -14.04
N PRO A 345 21.58 13.87 -14.43
CA PRO A 345 20.66 14.68 -13.63
C PRO A 345 19.28 14.05 -13.43
N ASN A 346 18.77 13.26 -14.39
CA ASN A 346 17.46 12.63 -14.25
C ASN A 346 17.51 11.29 -13.49
N TRP A 347 18.68 10.86 -12.98
CA TRP A 347 18.81 9.62 -12.20
C TRP A 347 18.26 9.74 -10.77
N PHE A 348 18.12 10.97 -10.26
CA PHE A 348 17.85 11.23 -8.85
C PHE A 348 16.46 11.87 -8.58
N ASP A 349 15.57 11.88 -9.60
CA ASP A 349 14.27 12.57 -9.58
C ASP A 349 13.05 11.73 -9.12
#